data_AF-A0A1D1ZT48-F1
#
_entry.id   AF-A0A1D1ZT48-F1
#
_cell.length_a   1.000
_cell.length_b   1.000
_cell.length_c   1.000
_cell.angle_alpha   90.00
_cell.angle_beta   90.00
_cell.angle_gamma   90.00
#
_symmetry.space_group_name_H-M   'P 1'
#
loop_
_entity.id
_entity.type
_entity.pdbx_description
1 polymer ?
#
loop_
_entity_poly.entity_id
_entity_poly.type
_entity_poly.pdbx_seq_one_letter_code
_entity_poly.pdbx_strand_id
1 'polypeptide(L)'
;MHPKRTQNTPPGAIVQCSRDIAVVYYLTRNWRPEFGGAFVDIAGGGREYCPAFNTAVAFTIPRWHAVTAVVGPRPRFSVFGWFLVPGIAYPLGDGERDAAAGKGPAPERWLEEGEVGRLPQRCKLGRRLLRLESRGLS
;
A
#
# COMPACT_ATOMS: atom_id res chain seq x y z
N MET A 1 19.11 -14.57 -0.99
CA MET A 1 19.52 -14.41 0.42
C MET A 1 18.56 -13.45 1.09
N HIS A 2 17.74 -13.92 2.04
CA HIS A 2 17.07 -13.00 2.98
C HIS A 2 18.13 -12.58 4.01
N PRO A 3 18.31 -11.28 4.31
CA PRO A 3 19.22 -10.89 5.38
C PRO A 3 18.73 -11.53 6.69
N LYS A 4 19.63 -12.20 7.40
CA LYS A 4 19.35 -12.78 8.72
C LYS A 4 18.95 -11.64 9.65
N ARG A 5 17.83 -11.81 10.35
CA ARG A 5 17.31 -10.91 11.39
C ARG A 5 18.32 -10.84 12.54
N THR A 6 19.28 -9.93 12.46
CA THR A 6 20.14 -9.57 13.60
C THR A 6 19.51 -8.35 14.27
N GLN A 7 18.70 -8.56 15.31
CA GLN A 7 18.31 -7.46 16.18
C GLN A 7 18.27 -7.92 17.64
N ASN A 8 19.33 -7.57 18.38
CA ASN A 8 19.35 -7.53 19.84
C ASN A 8 18.55 -6.32 20.33
N THR A 9 17.28 -6.21 19.92
CA THR A 9 16.39 -5.15 20.40
C THR A 9 15.83 -5.59 21.75
N PRO A 10 16.05 -4.84 22.85
CA PRO A 10 15.53 -5.22 24.15
C PRO A 10 13.99 -5.22 24.14
N PRO A 11 13.33 -6.10 24.91
CA PRO A 11 11.88 -6.12 25.03
C PRO A 11 11.33 -4.74 25.41
N GLY A 12 10.29 -4.29 24.71
CA GLY A 12 9.65 -3.00 24.96
C GLY A 12 10.37 -1.79 24.38
N ALA A 13 11.50 -1.96 23.67
CA ALA A 13 12.13 -0.84 22.98
C ALA A 13 11.20 -0.24 21.91
N ILE A 14 11.09 1.09 21.90
CA ILE A 14 10.42 1.82 20.83
C ILE A 14 11.36 1.81 19.62
N VAL A 15 10.95 1.11 18.57
CA VAL A 15 11.70 1.03 17.31
C VAL A 15 11.03 1.91 16.29
N GLN A 16 11.76 2.90 15.78
CA GLN A 16 11.32 3.67 14.63
C GLN A 16 11.25 2.75 13.40
N CYS A 17 10.10 2.75 12.72
CA CYS A 17 9.84 1.87 11.58
C CYS A 17 9.24 2.64 10.40
N SER A 18 9.47 2.11 9.20
CA SER A 18 8.82 2.53 7.95
C SER A 18 7.84 1.47 7.48
N ARG A 19 6.84 1.86 6.69
CA ARG A 19 5.88 0.93 6.11
C ARG A 19 6.49 0.32 4.85
N ASP A 20 6.44 -1.00 4.73
CA ASP A 20 7.00 -1.71 3.58
C ASP A 20 5.88 -2.21 2.64
N ILE A 21 4.90 -2.92 3.20
CA ILE A 21 3.76 -3.46 2.44
C ILE A 21 2.47 -2.92 3.04
N ALA A 22 1.63 -2.29 2.21
CA ALA A 22 0.25 -2.01 2.56
C ALA A 22 -0.64 -3.21 2.18
N VAL A 23 -1.65 -3.49 3.00
CA VAL A 23 -2.67 -4.49 2.69
C VAL A 23 -4.06 -3.96 3.03
N VAL A 24 -5.03 -4.29 2.18
CA VAL A 24 -6.46 -4.07 2.41
C VAL A 24 -7.17 -5.40 2.19
N TYR A 25 -7.84 -5.92 3.21
CA TYR A 25 -8.61 -7.16 3.19
C TYR A 25 -10.10 -6.85 3.27
N TYR A 26 -10.86 -7.32 2.28
CA TYR A 26 -12.26 -6.98 2.08
C TYR A 26 -13.21 -8.00 2.73
N LEU A 27 -14.10 -7.48 3.57
CA LEU A 27 -15.09 -8.26 4.32
C LEU A 27 -16.52 -8.05 3.81
N THR A 28 -16.66 -7.43 2.63
CA THR A 28 -17.95 -7.00 2.10
C THR A 28 -18.48 -8.00 1.07
N ARG A 29 -19.60 -8.67 1.38
CA ARG A 29 -20.28 -9.61 0.48
C ARG A 29 -21.06 -8.90 -0.63
N ASN A 30 -21.20 -9.57 -1.78
CA ASN A 30 -22.06 -9.20 -2.91
C ASN A 30 -21.87 -7.76 -3.41
N TRP A 31 -20.68 -7.17 -3.22
CA TRP A 31 -20.38 -5.80 -3.64
C TRP A 31 -20.33 -5.71 -5.16
N ARG A 32 -20.80 -4.58 -5.70
CA ARG A 32 -20.93 -4.35 -7.14
C ARG A 32 -20.14 -3.10 -7.53
N PRO A 33 -19.56 -3.04 -8.74
CA PRO A 33 -18.83 -1.87 -9.21
C PRO A 33 -19.63 -0.56 -9.08
N GLU A 34 -20.92 -0.59 -9.39
CA GLU A 34 -21.81 0.59 -9.34
C GLU A 34 -21.98 1.20 -7.93
N PHE A 35 -21.62 0.48 -6.87
CA PHE A 35 -21.67 0.98 -5.49
C PHE A 35 -20.43 1.81 -5.11
N GLY A 36 -19.45 1.94 -6.01
CA GLY A 36 -18.20 2.64 -5.75
C GLY A 36 -17.32 1.93 -4.73
N GLY A 37 -16.43 2.66 -4.04
CA GLY A 37 -15.49 2.07 -3.09
C GLY A 37 -14.42 1.18 -3.73
N ALA A 38 -14.18 1.33 -5.04
CA ALA A 38 -13.13 0.61 -5.75
C ALA A 38 -11.75 1.10 -5.31
N PHE A 39 -10.79 0.19 -5.18
CA PHE A 39 -9.39 0.57 -5.01
C PHE A 39 -8.81 0.96 -6.36
N VAL A 40 -8.24 2.16 -6.47
CA VAL A 40 -7.65 2.70 -7.70
C VAL A 40 -6.14 2.69 -7.58
N ASP A 41 -5.49 1.90 -8.43
CA ASP A 41 -4.03 1.87 -8.56
C ASP A 41 -3.56 2.98 -9.50
N ILE A 42 -3.46 4.20 -8.97
CA ILE A 42 -3.05 5.40 -9.74
C ILE A 42 -1.66 5.17 -10.36
N ALA A 43 -0.72 4.64 -9.58
CA ALA A 43 0.63 4.35 -10.05
C ALA A 43 0.68 3.24 -11.12
N GLY A 44 -0.33 2.37 -11.18
CA GLY A 44 -0.47 1.29 -12.16
C GLY A 44 -1.33 1.64 -13.36
N GLY A 45 -1.49 2.94 -13.68
CA GLY A 45 -2.28 3.40 -14.83
C GLY A 45 -3.78 3.54 -14.54
N GLY A 46 -4.17 3.71 -13.28
CA GLY A 46 -5.55 3.99 -12.88
C GLY A 46 -6.45 2.76 -12.84
N ARG A 47 -5.88 1.55 -12.80
CA ARG A 47 -6.69 0.32 -12.75
C ARG A 47 -7.52 0.25 -11.47
N GLU A 48 -8.80 -0.07 -11.63
CA GLU A 48 -9.73 -0.23 -10.52
C GLU A 48 -9.91 -1.69 -10.10
N TYR A 49 -10.06 -1.90 -8.79
CA TYR A 49 -10.35 -3.19 -8.19
C TYR A 49 -11.59 -3.06 -7.30
N CYS A 50 -12.70 -3.65 -7.76
CA CYS A 50 -13.93 -3.73 -7.00
C CYS A 50 -13.73 -4.68 -5.80
N PRO A 51 -14.10 -4.26 -4.56
CA PRO A 51 -14.02 -5.13 -3.38
C PRO A 51 -14.84 -6.40 -3.56
N ALA A 52 -14.25 -7.54 -3.23
CA ALA A 52 -14.97 -8.81 -3.16
C ALA A 52 -14.73 -9.46 -1.80
N PHE A 53 -15.72 -10.18 -1.29
CA PHE A 53 -15.59 -10.85 0.02
C PHE A 53 -14.41 -11.81 0.04
N ASN A 54 -13.63 -11.79 1.14
CA ASN A 54 -12.48 -12.65 1.35
C ASN A 54 -11.39 -12.46 0.26
N THR A 55 -11.19 -11.21 -0.17
CA THR A 55 -10.12 -10.84 -1.09
C THR A 55 -9.24 -9.77 -0.50
N ALA A 56 -7.98 -9.71 -0.94
CA ALA A 56 -7.03 -8.70 -0.49
C ALA A 56 -6.34 -8.02 -1.67
N VAL A 57 -6.05 -6.73 -1.50
CA VAL A 57 -5.10 -5.99 -2.32
C VAL A 57 -3.87 -5.72 -1.44
N ALA A 58 -2.68 -6.02 -1.95
CA ALA A 58 -1.42 -5.77 -1.27
C ALA A 58 -0.39 -5.19 -2.25
N PHE A 59 0.41 -4.23 -1.78
CA PHE A 59 1.44 -3.58 -2.60
C PHE A 59 2.57 -3.01 -1.73
N THR A 60 3.75 -2.87 -2.34
CA THR A 60 4.92 -2.25 -1.71
C THR A 60 4.78 -0.73 -1.70
N ILE A 61 5.24 -0.09 -0.64
CA ILE A 61 5.27 1.37 -0.47
C ILE A 61 6.61 1.93 -0.94
N PRO A 62 6.65 3.15 -1.51
CA PRO A 62 5.54 4.05 -1.78
C PRO A 62 4.74 3.69 -3.04
N ARG A 63 3.42 3.87 -3.00
CA ARG A 63 2.54 3.69 -4.16
C ARG A 63 1.30 4.58 -4.08
N TRP A 64 1.09 5.42 -5.08
CA TRP A 64 -0.10 6.26 -5.21
C TRP A 64 -1.34 5.41 -5.49
N HIS A 65 -2.36 5.60 -4.67
CA HIS A 65 -3.63 4.89 -4.77
C HIS A 65 -4.75 5.73 -4.18
N ALA A 66 -5.99 5.41 -4.54
CA ALA A 66 -7.19 6.03 -3.99
C ALA A 66 -8.30 4.99 -3.77
N VAL A 67 -9.36 5.40 -3.09
CA VAL A 67 -10.61 4.65 -3.01
C VAL A 67 -11.70 5.52 -3.59
N THR A 68 -12.45 5.03 -4.58
CA THR A 68 -13.57 5.80 -5.15
C THR A 68 -14.66 6.01 -4.09
N ALA A 69 -15.43 7.09 -4.23
CA ALA A 69 -16.51 7.39 -3.31
C ALA A 69 -17.51 6.20 -3.23
N VAL A 70 -17.96 5.87 -2.01
CA VAL A 70 -19.00 4.87 -1.82
C VAL A 70 -20.35 5.53 -2.05
N VAL A 71 -21.13 5.01 -2.99
CA VAL A 71 -22.49 5.46 -3.32
C VAL A 71 -23.52 4.35 -3.13
N GLY A 72 -23.08 3.16 -2.73
CA GLY A 72 -23.94 2.00 -2.49
C GLY A 72 -24.82 2.14 -1.24
N PRO A 73 -25.89 1.34 -1.16
CA PRO A 73 -26.91 1.45 -0.11
C PRO A 73 -26.47 0.88 1.26
N ARG A 74 -25.24 0.37 1.39
CA ARG A 74 -24.78 -0.38 2.55
C ARG A 74 -23.29 -0.14 2.83
N PRO A 75 -22.83 -0.27 4.09
CA PRO A 75 -21.43 -0.04 4.43
C PRO A 75 -20.46 -0.99 3.71
N ARG A 76 -19.26 -0.47 3.43
CA ARG A 76 -18.13 -1.22 2.88
C ARG A 76 -17.13 -1.54 4.00
N PHE A 77 -17.10 -2.79 4.43
CA PHE A 77 -16.18 -3.27 5.47
C PHE A 77 -14.86 -3.79 4.89
N SER A 78 -13.76 -3.36 5.50
CA SER A 78 -12.40 -3.84 5.22
C SER A 78 -11.50 -3.69 6.45
N VAL A 79 -10.51 -4.56 6.57
CA VAL A 79 -9.37 -4.39 7.48
C VAL A 79 -8.18 -3.92 6.65
N PHE A 80 -7.50 -2.86 7.06
CA PHE A 80 -6.31 -2.37 6.36
C PHE A 80 -5.16 -2.11 7.34
N GLY A 81 -3.93 -2.16 6.83
CA GLY A 81 -2.75 -1.93 7.65
C GLY A 81 -1.45 -2.09 6.86
N TRP A 82 -0.35 -2.15 7.60
CA TRP A 82 0.99 -2.21 7.02
C TRP A 82 1.87 -3.23 7.71
N PHE A 83 2.70 -3.91 6.92
CA PHE A 83 3.91 -4.56 7.41
C PHE A 83 5.02 -3.53 7.54
N LEU A 84 5.76 -3.59 8.64
CA LEU A 84 6.77 -2.60 8.99
C LEU A 84 8.17 -3.15 8.84
N VAL A 85 9.10 -2.28 8.45
CA VAL A 85 10.55 -2.52 8.48
C VAL A 85 11.21 -1.53 9.43
N PRO A 86 12.21 -1.93 10.22
CA PRO A 86 12.96 -1.02 11.08
C PRO A 86 13.66 0.10 10.29
N GLY A 87 13.75 1.29 10.88
CA GLY A 87 14.44 2.45 10.32
C GLY A 87 13.56 3.32 9.41
N ILE A 88 14.21 4.32 8.79
CA ILE A 88 13.62 5.24 7.81
C ILE A 88 13.97 4.76 6.41
N ALA A 89 12.99 4.21 5.68
CA ALA A 89 13.18 3.66 4.34
C ALA A 89 12.95 4.70 3.22
N TYR A 90 12.25 5.78 3.52
CA TYR A 90 11.95 6.88 2.62
C TYR A 90 11.74 8.16 3.45
N PRO A 91 11.89 9.36 2.86
CA PRO A 91 11.66 10.61 3.57
C PRO A 91 10.25 10.61 4.18
N LEU A 92 10.20 10.61 5.50
CA LEU A 92 8.96 10.79 6.27
C LEU A 92 8.77 12.30 6.45
N GLY A 93 8.66 13.03 5.34
CA GLY A 93 8.43 14.46 5.41
C GLY A 93 7.01 14.73 5.86
N ASP A 94 6.85 15.41 6.99
CA ASP A 94 5.71 16.27 7.22
C ASP A 94 5.92 17.51 6.37
N GLY A 95 5.32 17.52 5.17
CA GLY A 95 5.44 18.63 4.20
C GLY A 95 5.09 20.03 4.76
N GLU A 96 4.59 20.10 5.99
CA GLU A 96 4.30 21.32 6.73
C GLU A 96 5.42 21.74 7.72
N ARG A 97 6.21 20.82 8.29
CA ARG A 97 7.36 21.17 9.16
C ARG A 97 8.66 21.36 8.37
N ASP A 98 8.88 20.58 7.32
CA ASP A 98 10.09 20.70 6.47
C ASP A 98 10.06 21.99 5.62
N ALA A 99 8.88 22.44 5.21
CA ALA A 99 8.68 23.70 4.50
C ALA A 99 8.95 24.92 5.42
N ALA A 100 8.55 24.84 6.70
CA ALA A 100 8.77 25.90 7.68
C ALA A 100 10.24 26.00 8.15
N ALA A 101 11.01 24.91 8.04
CA ALA A 101 12.40 24.85 8.48
C ALA A 101 13.44 25.13 7.37
N GLY A 102 13.02 25.39 6.14
CA GLY A 102 13.92 25.68 5.01
C GLY A 102 14.86 24.51 4.63
N LYS A 103 14.61 23.31 5.15
CA LYS A 103 15.41 22.11 4.90
C LYS A 103 14.66 21.18 3.95
N GLY A 104 14.54 21.60 2.69
CA GLY A 104 14.34 20.63 1.63
C GLY A 104 15.62 19.80 1.46
N PRO A 105 15.55 18.48 1.19
CA PRO A 105 16.75 17.74 0.82
C PRO A 105 17.35 18.36 -0.46
N ALA A 106 18.68 18.52 -0.46
CA ALA A 106 19.43 18.99 -1.62
C ALA A 106 19.07 18.13 -2.87
N PRO A 107 18.72 18.76 -4.00
CA PRO A 107 18.18 18.07 -5.15
C PRO A 107 19.31 17.58 -6.06
N GLU A 108 20.16 16.65 -5.61
CA GLU A 108 21.19 16.07 -6.50
C GLU A 108 21.29 14.56 -6.33
N ARG A 109 20.20 13.87 -6.67
CA ARG A 109 20.25 12.53 -7.32
C ARG A 109 18.91 11.98 -7.83
N TRP A 110 17.83 12.75 -7.76
CA TRP A 110 16.50 12.29 -8.21
C TRP A 110 16.01 12.96 -9.50
N LEU A 111 16.85 13.77 -10.17
CA LEU A 111 16.45 14.58 -11.33
C LEU A 111 17.56 14.69 -12.39
N GLU A 112 18.15 13.57 -12.81
CA GLU A 112 18.73 13.49 -14.16
C GLU A 112 18.12 12.30 -14.89
N GLU A 113 17.03 12.60 -15.61
CA GLU A 113 16.87 12.42 -17.06
C GLU A 113 15.38 12.53 -17.39
N GLY A 114 15.05 13.30 -18.42
CA GLY A 114 13.70 13.66 -18.83
C GLY A 114 12.85 12.49 -19.33
N GLU A 115 12.37 11.66 -18.42
CA GLU A 115 11.28 10.72 -18.61
C GLU A 115 10.56 10.57 -17.27
N VAL A 116 9.23 10.66 -17.25
CA VAL A 116 8.39 10.49 -16.06
C VAL A 116 8.82 9.21 -15.33
N GLY A 117 9.56 9.41 -14.23
CA GLY A 117 10.43 8.40 -13.63
C GLY A 117 9.68 7.15 -13.21
N ARG A 118 9.76 6.12 -14.05
CA ARG A 118 9.45 4.74 -13.71
C ARG A 118 10.45 4.31 -12.63
N LEU A 119 10.08 4.50 -11.36
CA LEU A 119 10.68 3.74 -10.25
C LEU A 119 10.70 2.26 -10.68
N PRO A 120 11.73 1.47 -10.35
CA PRO A 120 11.73 0.03 -10.59
C PRO A 120 10.63 -0.61 -9.72
N GLN A 121 9.40 -0.46 -10.16
CA GLN A 121 8.21 -1.05 -9.59
C GLN A 121 8.31 -2.53 -9.92
N ARG A 122 9.01 -3.29 -9.08
CA ARG A 122 8.86 -4.74 -9.06
C ARG A 122 7.53 -5.05 -8.41
N CYS A 123 6.45 -4.71 -9.10
CA CYS A 123 5.15 -5.31 -8.88
C CYS A 123 5.29 -6.78 -9.25
N LYS A 124 5.68 -7.60 -8.27
CA LYS A 124 5.28 -9.01 -8.27
C LYS A 124 3.79 -9.04 -7.97
N LEU A 125 2.97 -8.50 -8.89
CA LEU A 125 1.58 -8.88 -9.00
C LEU A 125 1.65 -10.34 -9.48
N GLY A 126 1.90 -11.25 -8.54
CA GLY A 126 1.89 -12.66 -8.82
C GLY A 126 0.55 -12.94 -9.48
N ARG A 127 0.57 -13.59 -10.64
CA ARG A 127 -0.61 -14.14 -11.34
C ARG A 127 -1.41 -15.15 -10.50
N ARG A 128 -1.17 -15.23 -9.19
CA ARG A 128 -2.04 -15.87 -8.21
C ARG A 128 -2.68 -14.78 -7.37
N LEU A 129 -3.78 -14.25 -7.91
CA LEU A 129 -4.96 -14.06 -7.08
C LEU A 129 -5.16 -15.39 -6.36
N LEU A 130 -4.75 -15.50 -5.09
CA LEU A 130 -5.13 -16.63 -4.26
C LEU A 130 -6.64 -16.50 -4.03
N ARG A 131 -7.41 -16.94 -5.01
CA ARG A 131 -8.78 -17.36 -4.82
C ARG A 131 -8.70 -18.57 -3.88
N LEU A 132 -8.80 -18.31 -2.58
CA LEU A 132 -9.26 -19.33 -1.65
C LEU A 132 -10.70 -19.62 -2.04
N GLU A 133 -10.88 -20.55 -2.98
CA GLU A 133 -12.17 -21.15 -3.23
C GLU A 133 -12.59 -21.84 -1.93
N SER A 134 -13.60 -21.26 -1.26
CA SER A 134 -14.43 -22.01 -0.35
C SER A 134 -15.05 -23.13 -1.18
N ARG A 135 -14.44 -24.31 -1.17
CA ARG A 135 -15.12 -25.53 -1.58
C ARG A 135 -16.40 -25.59 -0.77
N GLY A 136 -17.53 -25.71 -1.49
CA GLY A 136 -18.85 -25.75 -0.91
C GLY A 136 -18.90 -26.74 0.23
N LEU A 137 -19.38 -26.26 1.38
CA LEU A 137 -20.09 -27.10 2.31
C LEU A 137 -21.56 -26.87 1.98
N SER A 138 -22.14 -27.81 1.22
CA SER A 138 -23.58 -28.05 1.26
C SER A 138 -23.92 -28.77 2.55
#